data_AF-A0A6P3RG31-F1
#
_entry.id   AF-A0A6P3RG31-F1
#
_cell.length_a   1.000
_cell.length_b   1.000
_cell.length_c   1.000
_cell.angle_alpha   90.00
_cell.angle_beta   90.00
_cell.angle_gamma   90.00
#
_symmetry.space_group_name_H-M   'P 1'
#
loop_
_entity.id
_entity.type
_entity.pdbx_description
1 polymer ?
#
loop_
_entity_poly.entity_id
_entity_poly.type
_entity_poly.pdbx_seq_one_letter_code
_entity_poly.pdbx_strand_id
1 'polypeptide(L)'
;MAAVTDVQRLQARVEELERWVYGPDGSRGSRKVADGLVKVQVALGNIASKRERVKILYKKIEDLIKYLDPEYIDRIAIPDASKLQFILAEEQFTLSQVALLEQVEALVPMLDSAHIKAVPEQAARLQHLAQIHIQQQDQCVEITEESKALLEEYNKTTMLLSKQFVQWDELLCQLEAAKQVKPAEE
;
A
#
# COMPACT_ATOMS: atom_id res chain seq x y z
N MET A 1 -5.58 27.90 10.09
CA MET A 1 -6.73 27.03 10.38
C MET A 1 -6.53 26.25 11.69
N ALA A 2 -5.45 25.45 11.86
CA ALA A 2 -5.19 24.70 13.09
C ALA A 2 -5.01 25.56 14.38
N ALA A 3 -4.35 26.73 14.26
CA ALA A 3 -4.18 27.62 15.42
C ALA A 3 -5.51 28.22 15.92
N VAL A 4 -6.50 28.39 15.03
CA VAL A 4 -7.82 28.93 15.40
C VAL A 4 -8.66 27.86 16.10
N THR A 5 -8.55 26.60 15.68
CA THR A 5 -9.24 25.47 16.33
C THR A 5 -8.69 25.20 17.74
N ASP A 6 -7.38 25.37 17.95
CA ASP A 6 -6.78 25.19 19.28
C ASP A 6 -7.20 26.30 20.25
N VAL A 7 -7.26 27.55 19.79
CA VAL A 7 -7.75 28.68 20.58
C VAL A 7 -9.22 28.51 20.95
N GLN A 8 -10.07 28.09 20.00
CA GLN A 8 -11.49 27.81 20.26
C GLN A 8 -11.67 26.67 21.27
N ARG A 9 -10.86 25.62 21.19
CA ARG A 9 -10.89 24.50 22.14
C ARG A 9 -10.46 24.93 23.55
N LEU A 10 -9.43 25.75 23.65
CA LEU A 10 -9.00 26.31 24.93
C LEU A 10 -10.05 27.24 25.52
N GLN A 11 -10.68 28.06 24.68
CA GLN A 11 -11.72 28.98 25.12
C GLN A 11 -12.95 28.23 25.66
N ALA A 12 -13.42 27.18 24.97
CA ALA A 12 -14.51 26.35 25.47
C ALA A 12 -14.18 25.69 26.83
N ARG A 13 -12.94 25.20 27.00
CA ARG A 13 -12.49 24.63 28.29
C ARG A 13 -12.41 25.69 29.39
N VAL A 14 -11.97 26.90 29.07
CA VAL A 14 -11.91 28.01 30.04
C VAL A 14 -13.31 28.43 30.45
N GLU A 15 -14.26 28.54 29.50
CA GLU A 15 -15.65 28.86 29.79
C GLU A 15 -16.32 27.80 30.68
N GLU A 16 -16.04 26.51 30.44
CA GLU A 16 -16.45 25.43 31.35
C GLU A 16 -15.84 25.64 32.74
N LEU A 17 -14.52 25.84 32.85
CA LEU A 17 -13.88 26.05 34.15
C LEU A 17 -14.42 27.28 34.90
N GLU A 18 -14.65 28.38 34.20
CA GLU A 18 -15.27 29.58 34.76
C GLU A 18 -16.69 29.30 35.25
N ARG A 19 -17.47 28.50 34.51
CA ARG A 19 -18.82 28.08 34.91
C ARG A 19 -18.80 27.17 36.15
N TRP A 20 -17.82 26.26 36.27
CA TRP A 20 -17.67 25.39 37.44
C TRP A 20 -17.27 26.17 38.70
N VAL A 21 -16.43 27.20 38.57
CA VAL A 21 -15.93 27.98 39.71
C VAL A 21 -16.89 29.10 40.13
N TYR A 22 -17.41 29.86 39.18
CA TYR A 22 -18.24 31.04 39.44
C TYR A 22 -19.74 30.75 39.39
N GLY A 23 -20.16 29.65 38.76
CA GLY A 23 -21.57 29.31 38.56
C GLY A 23 -22.17 30.03 37.33
N PRO A 24 -23.47 29.79 37.03
CA PRO A 24 -24.10 30.27 35.80
C PRO A 24 -24.18 31.81 35.69
N ASP A 25 -24.15 32.54 36.82
CA ASP A 25 -24.33 34.00 36.84
C ASP A 25 -23.02 34.80 36.75
N GLY A 26 -21.86 34.13 36.55
CA GLY A 26 -20.59 34.78 36.21
C GLY A 26 -20.06 35.81 37.22
N SER A 27 -20.63 35.85 38.43
CA SER A 27 -20.27 36.85 39.44
C SER A 27 -18.85 36.59 39.95
N ARG A 28 -17.89 37.35 39.41
CA ARG A 28 -16.46 37.39 39.80
C ARG A 28 -16.26 38.06 41.17
N GLY A 29 -17.17 37.84 42.11
CA GLY A 29 -16.92 38.15 43.50
C GLY A 29 -15.70 37.39 43.99
N SER A 30 -14.97 37.95 44.96
CA SER A 30 -13.83 37.32 45.63
C SER A 30 -14.27 36.07 46.41
N ARG A 31 -14.69 35.02 45.69
CA ARG A 31 -14.91 33.69 46.25
C ARG A 31 -13.53 33.15 46.55
N LYS A 32 -13.17 33.19 47.82
CA LYS A 32 -11.98 32.54 48.33
C LYS A 32 -12.21 31.03 48.35
N VAL A 33 -12.33 30.40 47.17
CA VAL A 33 -12.52 28.95 47.04
C VAL A 33 -11.38 28.20 47.74
N ALA A 34 -10.17 28.75 47.67
CA ALA A 34 -9.02 28.27 48.43
C ALA A 34 -9.27 28.34 49.95
N ASP A 35 -9.70 29.48 50.50
CA ASP A 35 -10.01 29.59 51.94
C ASP A 35 -11.20 28.70 52.35
N GLY A 36 -12.20 28.56 51.49
CA GLY A 36 -13.34 27.66 51.69
C GLY A 36 -12.90 26.19 51.72
N LEU A 37 -12.03 25.81 50.80
CA LEU A 37 -11.44 24.48 50.73
C LEU A 37 -10.57 24.19 51.96
N VAL A 38 -9.75 25.16 52.39
CA VAL A 38 -8.96 25.06 53.63
C VAL A 38 -9.87 24.93 54.85
N LYS A 39 -10.96 25.70 54.95
CA LYS A 39 -11.94 25.56 56.03
C LYS A 39 -12.61 24.20 56.04
N VAL A 40 -13.00 23.68 54.88
CA VAL A 40 -13.58 22.34 54.75
C VAL A 40 -12.55 21.28 55.11
N GLN A 41 -11.30 21.42 54.67
CA GLN A 41 -10.21 20.51 55.02
C GLN A 41 -9.94 20.48 56.53
N VAL A 42 -9.93 21.63 57.19
CA VAL A 42 -9.76 21.73 58.65
C VAL A 42 -10.98 21.13 59.38
N ALA A 43 -12.20 21.41 58.91
CA ALA A 43 -13.41 20.82 59.48
C ALA A 43 -13.41 19.29 59.34
N LEU A 44 -13.02 18.77 58.16
CA LEU A 44 -12.88 17.35 57.89
C LEU A 44 -11.79 16.69 58.71
N GLY A 45 -10.63 17.34 58.85
CA GLY A 45 -9.56 16.89 59.74
C GLY A 45 -10.00 16.80 61.20
N ASN A 46 -10.76 17.77 61.68
CA ASN A 46 -11.34 17.79 63.03
C ASN A 46 -12.43 16.71 63.23
N ILE A 47 -13.24 16.43 62.20
CA ILE A 47 -14.26 15.38 62.25
C ILE A 47 -13.61 14.00 62.21
N ALA A 48 -12.62 13.80 61.33
CA ALA A 48 -11.88 12.55 61.20
C ALA A 48 -11.05 12.25 62.46
N SER A 49 -10.47 13.25 63.12
CA SER A 49 -9.71 13.04 64.38
C SER A 49 -10.60 12.68 65.57
N LYS A 50 -11.84 13.19 65.62
CA LYS A 50 -12.81 12.90 66.70
C LYS A 50 -13.65 11.64 66.46
N ARG A 51 -13.75 11.17 65.21
CA ARG A 51 -14.57 10.01 64.83
C ARG A 51 -13.75 9.03 64.00
N GLU A 52 -13.21 8.00 64.66
CA GLU A 52 -12.39 6.95 64.01
C GLU A 52 -13.09 6.26 62.82
N ARG A 53 -14.42 6.07 62.88
CA ARG A 53 -15.19 5.54 61.72
C ARG A 53 -15.10 6.43 60.49
N VAL A 54 -15.10 7.76 60.66
CA VAL A 54 -14.99 8.73 59.56
C VAL A 54 -13.57 8.73 58.99
N LYS A 55 -12.55 8.63 59.84
CA LYS A 55 -11.14 8.50 59.44
C LYS A 55 -10.90 7.24 58.59
N ILE A 56 -11.49 6.11 58.98
CA ILE A 56 -11.43 4.86 58.21
C ILE A 56 -12.12 5.03 56.85
N LEU A 57 -13.29 5.67 56.80
CA LEU A 57 -14.00 5.95 55.55
C LEU A 57 -13.19 6.88 54.62
N TYR A 58 -12.56 7.93 55.15
CA TYR A 58 -11.69 8.82 54.38
C TYR A 58 -10.49 8.09 53.77
N LYS A 59 -9.85 7.20 54.53
CA LYS A 59 -8.76 6.37 54.02
C LYS A 59 -9.22 5.38 52.96
N LYS A 60 -10.44 4.87 53.07
CA LYS A 60 -11.03 3.91 52.13
C LYS A 60 -11.75 4.57 50.95
N ILE A 61 -11.92 5.89 50.93
CA ILE A 61 -12.68 6.58 49.88
C ILE A 61 -12.05 6.38 48.51
N GLU A 62 -10.72 6.46 48.41
CA GLU A 62 -10.02 6.21 47.14
C GLU A 62 -10.20 4.78 46.67
N ASP A 63 -10.13 3.81 47.57
CA ASP A 63 -10.36 2.40 47.23
C ASP A 63 -11.83 2.14 46.88
N LEU A 64 -12.77 2.72 47.61
CA LEU A 64 -14.20 2.64 47.30
C LEU A 64 -14.51 3.24 45.94
N ILE A 65 -13.89 4.37 45.57
CA ILE A 65 -14.02 4.97 44.23
C ILE A 65 -13.51 4.00 43.16
N LYS A 66 -12.40 3.29 43.39
CA LYS A 66 -11.91 2.25 42.48
C LYS A 66 -12.90 1.08 42.36
N TYR A 67 -13.48 0.61 43.46
CA TYR A 67 -14.47 -0.48 43.44
C TYR A 67 -15.84 -0.05 42.90
N LEU A 68 -16.14 1.26 42.88
CA LEU A 68 -17.36 1.82 42.28
C LEU A 68 -17.24 2.01 40.77
N ASP A 69 -16.03 1.92 40.20
CA ASP A 69 -15.81 1.94 38.76
C ASP A 69 -16.25 0.60 38.14
N PRO A 70 -17.30 0.58 37.29
CA PRO A 70 -17.78 -0.64 36.64
C PRO A 70 -16.69 -1.35 35.83
N GLU A 71 -15.77 -0.59 35.22
CA GLU A 71 -14.66 -1.18 34.45
C GLU A 71 -13.67 -1.94 35.33
N TYR A 72 -13.56 -1.59 36.61
CA TYR A 72 -12.65 -2.26 37.54
C TYR A 72 -13.17 -3.64 37.94
N ILE A 73 -14.48 -3.77 38.19
CA ILE A 73 -15.10 -5.05 38.54
C ILE A 73 -15.13 -6.00 37.33
N ASP A 74 -15.48 -5.48 36.15
CA ASP A 74 -15.57 -6.28 34.92
C ASP A 74 -14.22 -6.87 34.49
N ARG A 75 -13.10 -6.17 34.75
CA ARG A 75 -11.76 -6.68 34.44
C ARG A 75 -11.23 -7.72 35.44
N ILE A 76 -11.72 -7.72 36.67
CA ILE A 76 -11.22 -8.59 37.75
C ILE A 76 -12.04 -9.89 37.87
N ALA A 77 -13.32 -9.85 37.49
CA ALA A 77 -14.27 -10.91 37.81
C ALA A 77 -14.72 -11.72 36.60
N ILE A 78 -13.83 -12.09 35.67
CA ILE A 78 -14.17 -13.14 34.70
C ILE A 78 -14.17 -14.49 35.45
N PRO A 79 -15.33 -15.12 35.69
CA PRO A 79 -15.38 -16.39 36.41
C PRO A 79 -14.68 -17.49 35.61
N ASP A 80 -14.09 -18.47 36.29
CA ASP A 80 -13.32 -19.53 35.62
C ASP A 80 -14.19 -20.36 34.65
N ALA A 81 -15.48 -20.54 34.97
CA ALA A 81 -16.43 -21.18 34.06
C ALA A 81 -16.60 -20.41 32.74
N SER A 82 -16.58 -19.07 32.78
CA SER A 82 -16.68 -18.22 31.58
C SER A 82 -15.39 -18.26 30.75
N LYS A 83 -14.22 -18.41 31.40
CA LYS A 83 -12.93 -18.58 30.69
C LYS A 83 -12.91 -19.86 29.85
N LEU A 84 -13.42 -20.97 30.41
CA LEU A 84 -13.53 -22.24 29.68
C LEU A 84 -14.43 -22.11 28.45
N GLN A 85 -15.62 -21.51 28.63
CA GLN A 85 -16.56 -21.30 27.53
C GLN A 85 -15.99 -20.37 26.46
N PHE A 86 -15.25 -19.33 26.86
CA PHE A 86 -14.56 -18.44 25.94
C PHE A 86 -13.49 -19.18 25.12
N ILE A 87 -12.66 -20.00 25.76
CA ILE A 87 -11.63 -20.80 25.06
C ILE A 87 -12.27 -21.77 24.06
N LEU A 88 -13.36 -22.45 24.44
CA LEU A 88 -14.06 -23.38 23.55
C LEU A 88 -14.76 -22.66 22.38
N ALA A 89 -15.35 -21.49 22.64
CA ALA A 89 -15.97 -20.67 21.59
C ALA A 89 -14.92 -20.14 20.59
N GLU A 90 -13.76 -19.74 21.09
CA GLU A 90 -12.64 -19.20 20.30
C GLU A 90 -11.62 -20.26 19.85
N GLU A 91 -11.92 -21.55 20.03
CA GLU A 91 -10.99 -22.64 19.71
C GLU A 91 -10.62 -22.64 18.23
N GLN A 92 -11.63 -22.55 17.35
CA GLN A 92 -11.43 -22.51 15.90
C GLN A 92 -10.68 -21.25 15.46
N PHE A 93 -10.99 -20.11 16.08
CA PHE A 93 -10.28 -18.87 15.82
C PHE A 93 -8.80 -19.02 16.18
N THR A 94 -8.50 -19.49 17.40
CA THR A 94 -7.13 -19.67 17.90
C THR A 94 -6.35 -20.65 17.02
N LEU A 95 -6.94 -21.80 16.67
CA LEU A 95 -6.30 -22.78 15.79
C LEU A 95 -6.04 -22.22 14.38
N SER A 96 -6.99 -21.45 13.82
CA SER A 96 -6.78 -20.81 12.52
C SER A 96 -5.67 -19.76 12.56
N GLN A 97 -5.56 -18.99 13.64
CA GLN A 97 -4.50 -18.00 13.83
C GLN A 97 -3.12 -18.67 13.96
N VAL A 98 -3.03 -19.78 14.70
CA VAL A 98 -1.78 -20.55 14.81
C VAL A 98 -1.35 -21.09 13.45
N ALA A 99 -2.28 -21.68 12.67
CA ALA A 99 -1.96 -22.20 11.34
C ALA A 99 -1.47 -21.10 10.37
N LEU A 100 -2.03 -19.89 10.46
CA LEU A 100 -1.54 -18.74 9.69
C LEU A 100 -0.19 -18.24 10.19
N LEU A 101 0.03 -18.24 11.51
CA LEU A 101 1.28 -17.82 12.12
C LEU A 101 2.44 -18.75 11.73
N GLU A 102 2.20 -20.06 11.70
CA GLU A 102 3.18 -21.05 11.24
C GLU A 102 3.61 -20.81 9.78
N GLN A 103 2.66 -20.43 8.91
CA GLN A 103 2.98 -20.06 7.53
C GLN A 103 3.85 -18.81 7.48
N VAL A 104 3.54 -17.81 8.30
CA VAL A 104 4.35 -16.58 8.40
C VAL A 104 5.76 -16.92 8.88
N GLU A 105 5.90 -17.73 9.93
CA GLU A 105 7.20 -18.16 10.47
C GLU A 105 8.04 -18.89 9.41
N ALA A 106 7.43 -19.79 8.65
CA ALA A 106 8.09 -20.49 7.55
C ALA A 106 8.58 -19.55 6.43
N LEU A 107 7.93 -18.41 6.24
CA LEU A 107 8.26 -17.41 5.21
C LEU A 107 9.27 -16.36 5.67
N VAL A 108 9.49 -16.19 6.98
CA VAL A 108 10.46 -15.22 7.54
C VAL A 108 11.85 -15.32 6.87
N PRO A 109 12.45 -16.51 6.66
CA PRO A 109 13.77 -16.61 6.04
C PRO A 109 13.86 -16.08 4.60
N MET A 110 12.73 -16.00 3.88
CA MET A 110 12.71 -15.49 2.51
C MET A 110 12.94 -13.97 2.45
N LEU A 111 12.73 -13.25 3.55
CA LEU A 111 12.94 -11.80 3.62
C LEU A 111 14.41 -11.41 3.50
N ASP A 112 15.34 -12.27 3.92
CA ASP A 112 16.79 -12.04 3.83
C ASP A 112 17.44 -12.92 2.73
N SER A 113 16.69 -13.16 1.64
CA SER A 113 17.21 -13.92 0.51
C SER A 113 18.35 -13.18 -0.20
N ALA A 114 19.53 -13.81 -0.23
CA ALA A 114 20.71 -13.30 -0.94
C ALA A 114 20.43 -13.05 -2.43
N HIS A 115 19.56 -13.85 -3.05
CA HIS A 115 19.20 -13.70 -4.47
C HIS A 115 18.39 -12.43 -4.72
N ILE A 116 17.46 -12.10 -3.83
CA ILE A 116 16.67 -10.85 -3.91
C ILE A 116 17.58 -9.65 -3.70
N LYS A 117 18.51 -9.75 -2.75
CA LYS A 117 19.50 -8.69 -2.47
C LYS A 117 20.47 -8.45 -3.63
N ALA A 118 20.82 -9.50 -4.39
CA ALA A 118 21.74 -9.42 -5.53
C ALA A 118 21.08 -8.96 -6.85
N VAL A 119 19.77 -8.69 -6.87
CA VAL A 119 19.07 -8.20 -8.09
C VAL A 119 19.69 -6.94 -8.69
N PRO A 120 20.07 -5.90 -7.90
CA PRO A 120 20.71 -4.71 -8.45
C PRO A 120 22.04 -4.99 -9.17
N GLU A 121 22.79 -6.00 -8.73
CA GLU A 121 24.05 -6.40 -9.36
C GLU A 121 23.83 -6.95 -10.78
N GLN A 122 22.71 -7.65 -11.00
CA GLN A 122 22.34 -8.17 -12.32
C GLN A 122 21.66 -7.10 -13.21
N ALA A 123 21.10 -6.06 -12.61
CA ALA A 123 20.38 -5.01 -13.34
C ALA A 123 21.27 -4.28 -14.35
N ALA A 124 22.53 -3.98 -14.00
CA ALA A 124 23.46 -3.31 -14.91
C ALA A 124 23.78 -4.18 -16.15
N ARG A 125 23.98 -5.49 -15.94
CA ARG A 125 24.21 -6.44 -17.03
C ARG A 125 22.98 -6.59 -17.92
N LEU A 126 21.79 -6.64 -17.32
CA LEU A 126 20.53 -6.70 -18.05
C LEU A 126 20.27 -5.43 -18.87
N GLN A 127 20.55 -4.25 -18.30
CA GLN A 127 20.41 -2.97 -19.00
C GLN A 127 21.34 -2.90 -20.21
N HIS A 128 22.59 -3.32 -20.06
CA HIS A 128 23.53 -3.39 -21.17
C HIS A 128 23.06 -4.36 -22.28
N LEU A 129 22.59 -5.54 -21.88
CA LEU A 129 22.04 -6.53 -22.82
C LEU A 129 20.81 -6.00 -23.56
N ALA A 130 19.92 -5.29 -22.87
CA ALA A 130 18.74 -4.68 -23.48
C ALA A 130 19.13 -3.64 -24.55
N GLN A 131 20.17 -2.84 -24.29
CA GLN A 131 20.68 -1.88 -25.26
C GLN A 131 21.25 -2.57 -26.51
N ILE A 132 22.03 -3.65 -26.33
CA ILE A 132 22.53 -4.46 -27.45
C ILE A 132 21.36 -5.05 -28.24
N HIS A 133 20.33 -5.54 -27.56
CA HIS A 133 19.18 -6.15 -28.20
C HIS A 133 18.41 -5.16 -29.08
N ILE A 134 18.21 -3.93 -28.62
CA ILE A 134 17.59 -2.86 -29.43
C ILE A 134 18.41 -2.62 -30.70
N GLN A 135 19.74 -2.47 -30.56
CA GLN A 135 20.61 -2.26 -31.72
C GLN A 135 20.56 -3.42 -32.71
N GLN A 136 20.56 -4.67 -32.22
CA GLN A 136 20.45 -5.86 -33.06
C GLN A 136 19.09 -5.92 -33.77
N GLN A 137 18.02 -5.50 -33.10
CA GLN A 137 16.69 -5.46 -33.69
C GLN A 137 16.62 -4.46 -34.85
N ASP A 138 17.15 -3.25 -34.66
CA ASP A 138 17.20 -2.22 -35.71
C ASP A 138 18.03 -2.69 -36.92
N GLN A 139 19.23 -3.25 -36.66
CA GLN A 139 20.08 -3.82 -37.71
C GLN A 139 19.43 -4.98 -38.46
N CYS A 140 18.70 -5.85 -37.74
CA CYS A 140 18.00 -6.97 -38.35
C CYS A 140 16.93 -6.49 -39.32
N VAL A 141 16.16 -5.46 -38.95
CA VAL A 141 15.14 -4.86 -39.82
C VAL A 141 15.80 -4.23 -41.06
N GLU A 142 16.85 -3.44 -40.88
CA GLU A 142 17.56 -2.79 -41.98
C GLU A 142 18.10 -3.79 -43.01
N ILE A 143 18.84 -4.80 -42.55
CA ILE A 143 19.40 -5.85 -43.43
C ILE A 143 18.30 -6.65 -44.11
N THR A 144 17.20 -6.93 -43.40
CA THR A 144 16.08 -7.69 -43.96
C THR A 144 15.40 -6.91 -45.08
N GLU A 145 15.16 -5.61 -44.88
CA GLU A 145 14.53 -4.77 -45.89
C GLU A 145 15.45 -4.52 -47.10
N GLU A 146 16.75 -4.31 -46.88
CA GLU A 146 17.73 -4.20 -47.97
C GLU A 146 17.80 -5.49 -48.79
N SER A 147 17.83 -6.65 -48.13
CA SER A 147 17.84 -7.96 -48.78
C SER A 147 16.57 -8.20 -49.61
N LYS A 148 15.39 -7.81 -49.09
CA LYS A 148 14.13 -7.87 -49.84
C LYS A 148 14.15 -6.94 -51.06
N ALA A 149 14.65 -5.71 -50.90
CA ALA A 149 14.74 -4.75 -52.00
C ALA A 149 15.63 -5.27 -53.15
N LEU A 150 16.81 -5.79 -52.81
CA LEU A 150 17.71 -6.45 -53.78
C LEU A 150 17.05 -7.63 -54.48
N LEU A 151 16.30 -8.46 -53.74
CA LEU A 151 15.58 -9.58 -54.30
C LEU A 151 14.46 -9.13 -55.26
N GLU A 152 13.75 -8.05 -54.92
CA GLU A 152 12.74 -7.45 -55.79
C GLU A 152 13.34 -6.90 -57.09
N GLU A 153 14.47 -6.19 -57.01
CA GLU A 153 15.17 -5.67 -58.19
C GLU A 153 15.68 -6.80 -59.10
N TYR A 154 16.26 -7.84 -58.50
CA TYR A 154 16.68 -9.02 -59.23
C TYR A 154 15.50 -9.69 -59.94
N ASN A 155 14.36 -9.85 -59.26
CA ASN A 155 13.17 -10.44 -59.83
C ASN A 155 12.63 -9.60 -61.00
N LYS A 156 12.54 -8.27 -60.83
CA LYS A 156 12.13 -7.34 -61.90
C LYS A 156 13.04 -7.47 -63.12
N THR A 157 14.35 -7.46 -62.92
CA THR A 157 15.35 -7.54 -64.00
C THR A 157 15.26 -8.87 -64.74
N THR A 158 15.15 -9.98 -64.01
CA THR A 158 14.99 -11.32 -64.59
C THR A 158 13.70 -11.42 -65.41
N MET A 159 12.60 -10.88 -64.90
CA MET A 159 11.31 -10.91 -65.59
C MET A 159 11.32 -10.06 -66.88
N LEU A 160 12.00 -8.90 -66.86
CA LEU A 160 12.22 -8.06 -68.04
C LEU A 160 13.08 -8.80 -69.09
N LEU A 161 14.18 -9.42 -68.66
CA LEU A 161 15.03 -10.22 -69.56
C LEU A 161 14.26 -11.39 -70.18
N SER A 162 13.46 -12.12 -69.39
CA SER A 162 12.61 -13.19 -69.91
C SER A 162 11.63 -12.69 -70.98
N LYS A 163 10.97 -11.54 -70.73
CA LYS A 163 10.08 -10.92 -71.73
C LYS A 163 10.84 -10.54 -73.00
N GLN A 164 12.04 -9.97 -72.87
CA GLN A 164 12.86 -9.57 -74.00
C GLN A 164 13.30 -10.77 -74.85
N PHE A 165 13.69 -11.89 -74.21
CA PHE A 165 14.03 -13.11 -74.91
C PHE A 165 12.83 -13.69 -75.68
N VAL A 166 11.64 -13.70 -75.09
CA VAL A 166 10.43 -14.15 -75.79
C VAL A 166 10.12 -13.27 -77.01
N GLN A 167 10.24 -11.95 -76.89
CA GLN A 167 10.02 -11.04 -78.02
C GLN A 167 11.05 -11.23 -79.13
N TRP A 168 12.32 -11.44 -78.79
CA TRP A 168 13.35 -11.73 -79.77
C TRP A 168 13.14 -13.08 -80.46
N ASP A 169 12.72 -14.10 -79.72
CA ASP A 169 12.37 -15.42 -80.27
C ASP A 169 11.20 -15.30 -81.26
N GLU A 170 10.13 -14.59 -80.89
CA GLU A 170 8.98 -14.35 -81.77
C GLU A 170 9.37 -13.58 -83.04
N LEU A 171 10.22 -12.56 -82.93
CA LEU A 171 10.74 -11.80 -84.07
C LEU A 171 11.59 -12.69 -84.99
N LEU A 172 12.47 -13.53 -84.43
CA LEU A 172 13.28 -14.47 -85.20
C LEU A 172 12.40 -15.47 -85.94
N CYS A 173 11.40 -16.06 -85.29
CA CYS A 173 10.45 -16.97 -85.93
C CYS A 173 9.70 -16.29 -87.10
N GLN A 174 9.28 -15.03 -86.94
CA GLN A 174 8.62 -14.27 -88.02
C GLN A 174 9.54 -14.04 -89.21
N LEU A 175 10.80 -13.65 -88.97
CA LEU A 175 11.80 -13.45 -90.00
C LEU A 175 12.15 -14.75 -90.73
N GLU A 176 12.28 -15.85 -90.00
CA GLU A 176 12.51 -17.19 -90.56
C GLU A 176 11.34 -17.65 -91.43
N ALA A 177 10.10 -17.48 -90.96
CA ALA A 177 8.90 -17.81 -91.71
C ALA A 177 8.80 -16.99 -93.01
N ALA A 178 9.03 -15.67 -92.94
CA ALA A 178 9.04 -14.81 -94.13
C ALA A 178 10.11 -15.22 -95.15
N LYS A 179 11.24 -15.76 -94.68
CA LYS A 179 12.32 -16.25 -95.55
C LYS A 179 11.97 -17.59 -96.21
N GLN A 180 11.20 -18.45 -95.56
CA GLN A 180 10.71 -19.71 -96.14
C GLN A 180 9.54 -19.53 -97.12
N VAL A 181 8.77 -18.42 -97.00
CA VAL A 181 7.57 -18.16 -97.82
C VAL A 181 7.88 -17.57 -99.20
N LYS A 182 9.12 -17.15 -99.49
CA LYS A 182 9.50 -16.82 -100.88
C LYS A 182 9.57 -18.12 -101.71
N PRO A 183 8.65 -18.34 -102.67
CA PRO A 183 8.86 -19.42 -103.64
C PRO A 183 10.11 -19.07 -104.42
N ALA A 184 10.95 -20.08 -104.68
CA ALA A 184 11.97 -19.98 -105.70
C ALA A 184 11.26 -19.68 -107.02
N GLU A 185 11.24 -18.41 -107.44
CA GLU A 185 10.80 -18.03 -108.77
C GLU A 185 11.90 -18.45 -109.76
N GLU A 186 11.48 -19.32 -110.68
CA GLU A 186 12.20 -19.93 -111.81
C GLU A 186 12.77 -18.89 -112.80
#